data_AF-A0A5P8WEP1-F1
#
_entry.id   AF-A0A5P8WEP1-F1
#
_cell.length_a   1.000
_cell.length_b   1.000
_cell.length_c   1.000
_cell.angle_alpha   90.00
_cell.angle_beta   90.00
_cell.angle_gamma   90.00
#
_symmetry.space_group_name_H-M   'P 1'
#
loop_
_entity.id
_entity.type
_entity.pdbx_description
1 polymer ?
#
loop_
_entity_poly.entity_id
_entity_poly.type
_entity_poly.pdbx_seq_one_letter_code
_entity_poly.pdbx_strand_id
1 'polypeptide(L)'
;MTHPIYTQQQLQRKTLNQLKTIYAQLDTKTEVSDKRCKKSWVNAIITHQSTKLQKVDNQAIAQAELDHHIATQTQAIAPEPLRIVEISFDHHEYYAGDELVASISYDDNHLTQRWVVMINDKEVFRTNTVMRCHRFICIHYKDGSLPVQEQLATPPTTENRIMAHIFNECQNYGFEILDDGIYTHDTEDGKLRKLGEVGCTDGNWWVIQDSSGQQQYSNSVFDAVRSLSMVDTVPHAEAADCEELLDRPFEMLTVQDWELLREYAPVSESRELVAA
;
A
#
# COMPACT_ATOMS: atom_id res chain seq x y z
N MET A 1 -5.87 -39.18 34.36
CA MET A 1 -5.90 -39.88 35.67
C MET A 1 -4.68 -40.78 35.78
N THR A 2 -3.65 -40.34 36.50
CA THR A 2 -2.29 -40.91 36.53
C THR A 2 -1.98 -41.54 37.88
N HIS A 3 -2.75 -42.57 38.27
CA HIS A 3 -2.48 -43.30 39.50
C HIS A 3 -2.32 -44.80 39.27
N PRO A 4 -1.40 -45.46 39.99
CA PRO A 4 -1.26 -46.90 39.92
C PRO A 4 -2.57 -47.59 40.36
N ILE A 5 -3.09 -48.48 39.52
CA ILE A 5 -4.34 -49.23 39.75
C ILE A 5 -4.27 -50.07 41.03
N TYR A 6 -3.09 -50.63 41.32
CA TYR A 6 -2.82 -51.38 42.54
C TYR A 6 -1.61 -50.80 43.27
N THR A 7 -1.74 -50.66 44.59
CA THR A 7 -0.64 -50.30 45.49
C THR A 7 0.13 -51.54 45.94
N GLN A 8 1.39 -51.35 46.33
CA GLN A 8 2.23 -52.44 46.84
C GLN A 8 1.61 -53.17 48.04
N GLN A 9 0.99 -52.45 48.97
CA GLN A 9 0.32 -53.03 50.13
C GLN A 9 -0.89 -53.90 49.73
N GLN A 10 -1.67 -53.47 48.73
CA GLN A 10 -2.81 -54.24 48.22
C GLN A 10 -2.34 -55.54 47.56
N LEU A 11 -1.26 -55.48 46.76
CA LEU A 11 -0.70 -56.65 46.08
C LEU A 11 -0.09 -57.66 47.09
N GLN A 12 0.56 -57.17 48.14
CA GLN A 12 1.12 -58.03 49.19
C GLN A 12 0.06 -58.81 49.98
N ARG A 13 -1.20 -58.35 50.03
CA ARG A 13 -2.30 -59.06 50.69
C ARG A 13 -2.96 -60.14 49.82
N LYS A 14 -2.73 -60.15 48.50
CA LYS A 14 -3.36 -61.11 47.57
C LYS A 14 -2.68 -62.47 47.54
N THR A 15 -3.37 -63.52 47.09
CA THR A 15 -2.77 -64.85 46.91
C THR A 15 -1.98 -64.95 45.60
N LEU A 16 -1.11 -65.96 45.47
CA LEU A 16 -0.28 -66.14 44.27
C LEU A 16 -1.13 -66.28 43.00
N ASN A 17 -2.24 -67.02 43.07
CA ASN A 17 -3.14 -67.19 41.93
C ASN A 17 -3.82 -65.87 41.54
N GLN A 18 -4.27 -65.08 42.53
CA GLN A 18 -4.83 -63.76 42.27
C GLN A 18 -3.82 -62.80 41.63
N LEU A 19 -2.55 -62.85 42.03
CA LEU A 19 -1.49 -62.04 41.42
C LEU A 19 -1.22 -62.44 39.96
N LYS A 20 -1.26 -63.74 39.64
CA LYS A 20 -1.15 -64.22 38.25
C LYS A 20 -2.31 -63.75 37.38
N THR A 21 -3.54 -63.79 37.91
CA THR A 21 -4.72 -63.27 37.21
C THR A 21 -4.61 -61.78 36.95
N ILE A 22 -4.20 -60.99 37.95
CA ILE A 22 -4.02 -59.54 37.81
C ILE A 22 -2.92 -59.22 36.79
N TYR A 23 -1.80 -59.94 36.85
CA TYR A 23 -0.72 -59.80 35.88
C TYR A 23 -1.20 -60.07 34.44
N ALA A 24 -1.98 -61.14 34.23
CA ALA A 24 -2.56 -61.45 32.92
C ALA A 24 -3.57 -60.38 32.44
N GLN A 25 -4.38 -59.83 33.35
CA GLN A 25 -5.36 -58.79 33.04
C GLN A 25 -4.71 -57.45 32.65
N LEU A 26 -3.52 -57.16 33.17
CA LEU A 26 -2.78 -55.93 32.88
C LEU A 26 -2.00 -56.00 31.55
N ASP A 27 -2.12 -57.11 30.80
CA ASP A 27 -1.39 -57.42 29.55
C ASP A 27 0.12 -57.13 29.67
N THR A 28 0.69 -57.46 30.83
CA THR A 28 2.08 -57.13 31.15
C THR A 28 3.02 -58.08 30.43
N LYS A 29 3.95 -57.53 29.62
CA LYS A 29 5.03 -58.30 28.97
C LYS A 29 6.31 -58.42 29.82
N THR A 30 6.30 -57.90 31.05
CA THR A 30 7.48 -57.79 31.91
C THR A 30 7.86 -59.15 32.50
N GLU A 31 9.03 -59.69 32.16
CA GLU A 31 9.46 -61.01 32.65
C GLU A 31 9.43 -61.13 34.18
N VAL A 32 8.85 -62.23 34.65
CA VAL A 32 8.82 -62.59 36.08
C VAL A 32 9.95 -63.56 36.36
N SER A 33 10.95 -63.12 37.13
CA SER A 33 12.17 -63.88 37.42
C SER A 33 11.90 -65.23 38.11
N ASP A 34 10.99 -65.27 39.08
CA ASP A 34 10.57 -66.51 39.74
C ASP A 34 9.03 -66.59 39.80
N LYS A 35 8.46 -67.53 39.03
CA LYS A 35 7.02 -67.74 38.90
C LYS A 35 6.36 -68.41 40.12
N ARG A 36 7.15 -68.97 41.04
CA ARG A 36 6.68 -69.60 42.30
C ARG A 36 6.70 -68.60 43.47
N CYS A 37 7.53 -67.56 43.38
CA CYS A 37 7.68 -66.55 44.43
C CYS A 37 6.66 -65.41 44.32
N LYS A 38 5.86 -65.21 45.37
CA LYS A 38 4.87 -64.12 45.48
C LYS A 38 5.49 -62.73 45.26
N LYS A 39 6.66 -62.49 45.84
CA LYS A 39 7.34 -61.19 45.80
C LYS A 39 7.75 -60.81 44.36
N SER A 40 8.17 -61.79 43.57
CA SER A 40 8.54 -61.59 42.16
C SER A 40 7.36 -61.11 41.31
N TRP A 41 6.15 -61.65 41.54
CA TRP A 41 4.93 -61.18 40.86
C TRP A 41 4.54 -59.77 41.28
N VAL A 42 4.61 -59.45 42.57
CA VAL A 42 4.31 -58.10 43.08
C VAL A 42 5.26 -57.08 42.45
N ASN A 43 6.56 -57.37 42.41
CA ASN A 43 7.55 -56.49 41.81
C ASN A 43 7.30 -56.28 40.31
N ALA A 44 7.01 -57.35 39.55
CA ALA A 44 6.77 -57.23 38.12
C ALA A 44 5.54 -56.35 37.79
N ILE A 45 4.45 -56.50 38.56
CA ILE A 45 3.23 -55.69 38.40
C ILE A 45 3.51 -54.22 38.71
N ILE A 46 4.22 -53.93 39.81
CA ILE A 46 4.58 -52.56 40.19
C ILE A 46 5.46 -51.92 39.13
N THR A 47 6.53 -52.62 38.71
CA THR A 47 7.45 -52.12 37.67
C THR A 47 6.70 -51.79 36.39
N HIS A 48 5.80 -52.66 35.94
CA HIS A 48 4.99 -52.39 34.75
C HIS A 48 4.11 -51.14 34.89
N GLN A 49 3.42 -50.99 36.03
CA GLN A 49 2.60 -49.81 36.32
C GLN A 49 3.44 -48.53 36.32
N SER A 50 4.61 -48.55 36.96
CA SER A 50 5.54 -47.42 37.01
C SER A 50 6.08 -47.04 35.63
N THR A 51 6.51 -48.01 34.83
CA THR A 51 7.00 -47.76 33.46
C THR A 51 5.90 -47.19 32.56
N LYS A 52 4.65 -47.66 32.71
CA LYS A 52 3.52 -47.14 31.93
C LYS A 52 3.19 -45.70 32.31
N LEU A 53 3.23 -45.36 33.60
CA LEU A 53 3.03 -43.98 34.07
C LEU A 53 4.13 -43.04 33.55
N GLN A 54 5.40 -43.44 33.65
CA GLN A 54 6.51 -42.64 33.11
C GLN A 54 6.38 -42.37 31.61
N LYS A 55 5.91 -43.35 30.82
CA LYS A 55 5.66 -43.13 29.38
C LYS A 55 4.56 -42.09 29.12
N VAL A 56 3.48 -42.12 29.91
CA VAL A 56 2.38 -41.15 29.80
C VAL A 56 2.85 -39.75 30.21
N ASP A 57 3.62 -39.65 31.29
CA ASP A 57 4.17 -38.37 31.76
C ASP A 57 5.14 -37.77 30.72
N ASN A 58 6.03 -38.59 30.15
CA ASN A 58 6.93 -38.14 29.09
C ASN A 58 6.18 -37.73 27.81
N GLN A 59 5.09 -38.42 27.47
CA GLN A 59 4.24 -38.03 26.33
C GLN A 59 3.51 -36.72 26.60
N ALA A 60 3.04 -36.49 27.83
CA ALA A 60 2.40 -35.23 28.22
C ALA A 60 3.40 -34.05 28.20
N ILE A 61 4.65 -34.28 28.63
CA ILE A 61 5.72 -33.28 28.56
C ILE A 61 6.05 -32.97 27.08
N ALA A 62 6.23 -33.99 26.24
CA ALA A 62 6.50 -33.78 24.82
C ALA A 62 5.35 -33.08 24.09
N GLN A 63 4.09 -33.35 24.47
CA GLN A 63 2.93 -32.64 23.92
C GLN A 63 2.90 -31.18 24.39
N ALA A 64 3.18 -30.91 25.66
CA ALA A 64 3.24 -29.54 26.18
C ALA A 64 4.39 -28.74 25.55
N GLU A 65 5.55 -29.37 25.31
CA GLU A 65 6.66 -28.76 24.58
C GLU A 65 6.26 -28.46 23.13
N LEU A 66 5.62 -29.40 22.43
CA LEU A 66 5.12 -29.18 21.08
C LEU A 66 4.08 -28.05 21.03
N ASP A 67 3.12 -28.03 21.94
CA ASP A 67 2.11 -26.98 22.04
C ASP A 67 2.75 -25.62 22.34
N HIS A 68 3.79 -25.58 23.19
CA HIS A 68 4.57 -24.37 23.45
C HIS A 68 5.37 -23.92 22.23
N HIS A 69 5.99 -24.84 21.48
CA HIS A 69 6.68 -24.54 20.23
C HIS A 69 5.72 -23.99 19.16
N ILE A 70 4.53 -24.60 19.02
CA ILE A 70 3.48 -24.13 18.11
C ILE A 70 3.02 -22.73 18.55
N ALA A 71 2.73 -22.52 19.85
CA ALA A 71 2.32 -21.21 20.35
C ALA A 71 3.39 -20.13 20.12
N THR A 72 4.66 -20.46 20.35
CA THR A 72 5.79 -19.55 20.12
C THR A 72 5.95 -19.21 18.64
N GLN A 73 5.79 -20.18 17.73
CA GLN A 73 5.83 -19.94 16.29
C GLN A 73 4.59 -19.15 15.80
N THR A 74 3.42 -19.37 16.39
CA THR A 74 2.18 -18.70 15.99
C THR A 74 2.14 -17.24 16.47
N GLN A 75 2.78 -16.92 17.60
CA GLN A 75 2.82 -15.57 18.14
C GLN A 75 3.94 -14.70 17.51
N ALA A 76 4.87 -15.28 16.75
CA ALA A 76 5.98 -14.58 16.11
C ALA A 76 5.68 -14.03 14.69
N ILE A 77 4.49 -14.30 14.12
CA ILE A 77 4.21 -14.00 12.70
C ILE A 77 2.81 -13.39 12.55
N ALA A 78 2.51 -12.33 13.31
CA ALA A 78 1.47 -11.41 12.86
C ALA A 78 2.17 -10.42 11.91
N PRO A 79 1.92 -10.49 10.60
CA PRO A 79 2.51 -9.52 9.68
C PRO A 79 2.02 -8.12 10.05
N GLU A 80 2.91 -7.14 9.95
CA GLU A 80 2.63 -5.76 10.35
C GLU A 80 1.35 -5.24 9.65
N PRO A 81 0.53 -4.43 10.33
CA PRO A 81 -0.68 -3.92 9.70
C PRO A 81 -0.33 -3.09 8.46
N LEU A 82 -0.95 -3.42 7.32
CA LEU A 82 -0.77 -2.66 6.09
C LEU A 82 -1.37 -1.26 6.23
N ARG A 83 -0.55 -0.23 5.99
CA ARG A 83 -0.97 1.15 5.78
C ARG A 83 -1.22 1.38 4.30
N ILE A 84 -2.37 1.94 3.97
CA ILE A 84 -2.74 2.28 2.59
C ILE A 84 -2.55 3.79 2.41
N VAL A 85 -1.86 4.19 1.35
CA VAL A 85 -1.69 5.57 0.94
C VAL A 85 -2.33 5.72 -0.43
N GLU A 86 -3.42 6.48 -0.51
CA GLU A 86 -4.02 6.88 -1.78
C GLU A 86 -3.19 8.05 -2.33
N ILE A 87 -2.48 7.82 -3.43
CA ILE A 87 -1.68 8.84 -4.10
C ILE A 87 -2.57 9.60 -5.09
N SER A 88 -3.44 8.87 -5.79
CA SER A 88 -4.50 9.39 -6.63
C SER A 88 -5.65 8.38 -6.71
N PHE A 89 -6.75 8.77 -7.34
CA PHE A 89 -7.87 7.86 -7.60
C PHE A 89 -7.43 6.57 -8.32
N ASP A 90 -6.40 6.66 -9.16
CA ASP A 90 -5.90 5.58 -10.00
C ASP A 90 -4.63 4.91 -9.46
N HIS A 91 -4.03 5.44 -8.39
CA HIS A 91 -2.79 4.93 -7.81
C HIS A 91 -2.84 4.84 -6.28
N HIS A 92 -2.65 3.62 -5.76
CA HIS A 92 -2.67 3.33 -4.33
C HIS A 92 -1.43 2.54 -3.93
N GLU A 93 -0.86 2.85 -2.77
CA GLU A 93 0.33 2.18 -2.25
C GLU A 93 0.05 1.51 -0.90
N TYR A 94 0.70 0.37 -0.68
CA TYR A 94 0.54 -0.47 0.49
C TYR A 94 1.88 -0.62 1.20
N TYR A 95 1.92 -0.27 2.48
CA TYR A 95 3.13 -0.23 3.28
C TYR A 95 3.03 -1.14 4.51
N ALA A 96 4.09 -1.87 4.81
CA ALA A 96 4.31 -2.52 6.11
C ALA A 96 5.33 -1.67 6.87
N GLY A 97 4.85 -0.93 7.88
CA GLY A 97 5.65 0.15 8.47
C GLY A 97 5.97 1.24 7.44
N ASP A 98 7.27 1.39 7.16
CA ASP A 98 7.80 2.35 6.16
C ASP A 98 8.23 1.68 4.85
N GLU A 99 8.12 0.37 4.74
CA GLU A 99 8.50 -0.38 3.53
C GLU A 99 7.31 -0.54 2.59
N LEU A 100 7.50 -0.18 1.33
CA LEU A 100 6.51 -0.42 0.26
C LEU A 100 6.43 -1.92 0.01
N VAL A 101 5.21 -2.45 -0.06
CA VAL A 101 4.92 -3.88 -0.27
C VAL A 101 4.25 -4.13 -1.62
N ALA A 102 3.38 -3.22 -2.04
CA ALA A 102 2.68 -3.31 -3.32
C ALA A 102 2.10 -1.95 -3.69
N SER A 103 1.81 -1.76 -4.98
CA SER A 103 0.98 -0.67 -5.47
C SER A 103 -0.14 -1.19 -6.36
N ILE A 104 -1.22 -0.41 -6.46
CA ILE A 104 -2.30 -0.62 -7.42
C ILE A 104 -2.26 0.55 -8.38
N SER A 105 -2.19 0.27 -9.68
CA SER A 105 -2.30 1.26 -10.74
C SER A 105 -3.49 0.98 -11.65
N TYR A 106 -3.92 2.01 -12.37
CA TYR A 106 -4.95 1.92 -13.40
C TYR A 106 -4.30 1.96 -14.79
N ASP A 107 -4.70 1.03 -15.65
CA ASP A 107 -4.20 0.88 -17.02
C ASP A 107 -5.34 1.13 -18.01
N ASP A 108 -5.30 2.31 -18.64
CA ASP A 108 -6.29 2.78 -19.60
C ASP A 108 -6.35 1.96 -20.89
N ASN A 109 -5.30 1.19 -21.21
CA ASN A 109 -5.24 0.44 -22.45
C ASN A 109 -6.10 -0.84 -22.43
N HIS A 110 -6.52 -1.29 -21.25
CA HIS A 110 -7.30 -2.52 -21.09
C HIS A 110 -8.79 -2.23 -20.89
N LEU A 111 -9.66 -2.74 -21.76
CA LEU A 111 -11.08 -2.36 -21.72
C LEU A 111 -11.89 -3.02 -20.58
N THR A 112 -11.45 -4.16 -20.06
CA THR A 112 -12.25 -4.98 -19.12
C THR A 112 -11.58 -5.22 -17.78
N GLN A 113 -10.25 -5.04 -17.68
CA GLN A 113 -9.47 -5.30 -16.48
C GLN A 113 -8.37 -4.24 -16.32
N ARG A 114 -8.78 -3.06 -15.85
CA ARG A 114 -7.94 -1.86 -15.78
C ARG A 114 -7.10 -1.76 -14.51
N TRP A 115 -7.49 -2.45 -13.44
CA TRP A 115 -6.81 -2.34 -12.17
C TRP A 115 -5.71 -3.40 -12.07
N VAL A 116 -4.49 -2.96 -11.78
CA VAL A 116 -3.28 -3.79 -11.80
C VAL A 116 -2.57 -3.68 -10.46
N VAL A 117 -2.15 -4.81 -9.89
CA VAL A 117 -1.25 -4.86 -8.74
C VAL A 117 0.17 -4.97 -9.25
N MET A 118 1.00 -4.02 -8.84
CA MET A 118 2.40 -3.91 -9.20
C MET A 118 3.28 -4.16 -7.97
N ILE A 119 4.33 -4.96 -8.15
CA ILE A 119 5.36 -5.21 -7.13
C ILE A 119 6.71 -5.23 -7.85
N ASN A 120 7.66 -4.42 -7.40
CA ASN A 120 8.95 -4.20 -8.09
C ASN A 120 8.77 -3.85 -9.58
N ASP A 121 7.84 -2.94 -9.86
CA ASP A 121 7.48 -2.51 -11.23
C ASP A 121 7.03 -3.64 -12.17
N LYS A 122 6.65 -4.79 -11.61
CA LYS A 122 6.12 -5.94 -12.36
C LYS A 122 4.65 -6.15 -12.02
N GLU A 123 3.86 -6.38 -13.06
CA GLU A 123 2.46 -6.79 -12.91
C GLU A 123 2.39 -8.19 -12.29
N VAL A 124 1.71 -8.29 -11.16
CA VAL A 124 1.50 -9.55 -10.42
C VAL A 124 0.06 -10.03 -10.51
N PHE A 125 -0.89 -9.09 -10.59
CA PHE A 125 -2.31 -9.41 -10.64
C PHE A 125 -3.10 -8.31 -11.33
N ARG A 126 -4.18 -8.67 -12.01
CA ARG A 126 -5.03 -7.73 -12.75
C ARG A 126 -6.50 -8.08 -12.60
N THR A 127 -7.35 -7.06 -12.54
CA THR A 127 -8.80 -7.24 -12.41
C THR A 127 -9.59 -6.00 -12.84
N ASN A 128 -10.92 -6.09 -12.74
CA ASN A 128 -11.85 -5.06 -13.19
C ASN A 128 -12.23 -4.03 -12.10
N THR A 129 -11.85 -4.23 -10.83
CA THR A 129 -12.12 -3.30 -9.73
C THR A 129 -10.96 -3.17 -8.74
N VAL A 130 -10.69 -1.96 -8.27
CA VAL A 130 -9.65 -1.68 -7.25
C VAL A 130 -9.84 -2.53 -5.98
N MET A 131 -11.08 -2.77 -5.56
CA MET A 131 -11.39 -3.57 -4.36
C MET A 131 -10.93 -5.03 -4.46
N ARG A 132 -10.87 -5.59 -5.67
CA ARG A 132 -10.35 -6.95 -5.89
C ARG A 132 -8.83 -6.98 -5.80
N CYS A 133 -8.14 -5.96 -6.31
CA CYS A 133 -6.71 -5.77 -6.11
C CYS A 133 -6.37 -5.59 -4.63
N HIS A 134 -7.10 -4.73 -3.90
CA HIS A 134 -6.96 -4.57 -2.45
C HIS A 134 -7.11 -5.90 -1.70
N ARG A 135 -8.13 -6.68 -2.04
CA ARG A 135 -8.38 -7.98 -1.41
C ARG A 135 -7.26 -8.99 -1.72
N PHE A 136 -6.75 -8.99 -2.95
CA PHE A 136 -5.60 -9.81 -3.35
C PHE A 136 -4.39 -9.48 -2.46
N ILE A 137 -4.00 -8.20 -2.37
CA ILE A 137 -2.86 -7.76 -1.57
C ILE A 137 -3.03 -8.17 -0.10
N CYS A 138 -4.20 -7.90 0.50
CA CYS A 138 -4.46 -8.25 1.89
C CYS A 138 -4.37 -9.76 2.20
N ILE A 139 -4.80 -10.63 1.27
CA ILE A 139 -4.72 -12.08 1.45
C ILE A 139 -3.27 -12.52 1.32
N HIS A 140 -2.62 -12.14 0.22
CA HIS A 140 -1.28 -12.58 -0.12
C HIS A 140 -0.19 -11.99 0.79
N TYR A 141 -0.47 -10.86 1.43
CA TYR A 141 0.40 -10.30 2.45
C TYR A 141 0.29 -11.09 3.77
N LYS A 142 -0.93 -11.46 4.16
CA LYS A 142 -1.18 -12.22 5.40
C LYS A 142 -0.61 -13.63 5.35
N ASP A 143 -0.63 -14.26 4.18
CA ASP A 143 -0.08 -15.61 3.98
C ASP A 143 1.41 -15.61 3.58
N GLY A 144 2.02 -14.42 3.38
CA GLY A 144 3.43 -14.27 3.03
C GLY A 144 3.78 -14.69 1.60
N SER A 145 2.81 -14.76 0.69
CA SER A 145 3.02 -15.17 -0.70
C SER A 145 3.21 -14.02 -1.70
N LEU A 146 3.16 -12.77 -1.25
CA LEU A 146 3.59 -11.65 -2.09
C LEU A 146 5.09 -11.76 -2.42
N PRO A 147 5.49 -11.42 -3.66
CA PRO A 147 6.90 -11.25 -4.01
C PRO A 147 7.61 -10.31 -3.04
N VAL A 148 8.84 -10.65 -2.67
CA VAL A 148 9.68 -9.81 -1.81
C VAL A 148 10.02 -8.51 -2.55
N GLN A 149 9.83 -7.37 -1.89
CA GLN A 149 10.21 -6.08 -2.44
C GLN A 149 11.72 -6.04 -2.69
N GLU A 150 12.14 -5.78 -3.92
CA GLU A 150 13.54 -5.54 -4.25
C GLU A 150 13.89 -4.14 -3.74
N GLN A 151 14.92 -4.04 -2.90
CA GLN A 151 15.34 -2.77 -2.33
C GLN A 151 15.82 -1.87 -3.48
N LEU A 152 15.00 -0.87 -3.85
CA LEU A 152 15.41 0.14 -4.83
C LEU A 152 16.71 0.77 -4.32
N ALA A 153 17.75 0.75 -5.16
CA ALA A 153 18.99 1.45 -4.85
C ALA A 153 18.64 2.93 -4.64
N THR A 154 18.86 3.42 -3.42
CA THR A 154 18.46 4.71 -2.84
C THR A 154 16.95 4.89 -2.58
N PRO A 155 16.52 5.06 -1.31
CA PRO A 155 15.15 5.49 -1.04
C PRO A 155 14.97 6.89 -1.62
N PRO A 156 13.93 7.13 -2.44
CA PRO A 156 13.63 8.48 -2.87
C PRO A 156 13.24 9.27 -1.62
N THR A 157 13.95 10.37 -1.36
CA THR A 157 13.54 11.38 -0.39
C THR A 157 12.11 11.81 -0.71
N THR A 158 11.35 12.26 0.29
CA THR A 158 9.96 12.74 0.08
C THR A 158 9.87 13.74 -1.07
N GLU A 159 10.89 14.58 -1.24
CA GLU A 159 11.05 15.53 -2.35
C GLU A 159 11.21 14.83 -3.71
N ASN A 160 12.03 13.77 -3.80
CA ASN A 160 12.18 12.98 -5.03
C ASN A 160 10.87 12.27 -5.41
N ARG A 161 10.06 11.87 -4.42
CA ARG A 161 8.72 11.29 -4.68
C ARG A 161 7.75 12.33 -5.21
N ILE A 162 7.70 13.51 -4.59
CA ILE A 162 6.87 14.63 -5.05
C ILE A 162 7.25 15.02 -6.49
N MET A 163 8.54 15.16 -6.78
CA MET A 163 9.02 15.46 -8.14
C MET A 163 8.68 14.35 -9.14
N ALA A 164 8.80 13.07 -8.75
CA ALA A 164 8.39 11.96 -9.60
C ALA A 164 6.89 11.98 -9.91
N HIS A 165 6.04 12.33 -8.93
CA HIS A 165 4.60 12.47 -9.14
C HIS A 165 4.28 13.63 -10.09
N ILE A 166 4.90 14.79 -9.90
CA ILE A 166 4.72 15.95 -10.79
C ILE A 166 5.19 15.60 -12.21
N PHE A 167 6.36 14.95 -12.34
CA PHE A 167 6.92 14.53 -13.61
C PHE A 167 6.02 13.56 -14.38
N ASN A 168 5.51 12.53 -13.71
CA ASN A 168 4.62 11.54 -14.33
C ASN A 168 3.33 12.20 -14.83
N GLU A 169 2.72 13.09 -14.03
CA GLU A 169 1.53 13.82 -14.48
C GLU A 169 1.83 14.77 -15.64
N CYS A 170 2.96 15.47 -15.61
CA CYS A 170 3.38 16.35 -16.71
C CYS A 170 3.55 15.59 -18.04
N GLN A 171 4.03 14.34 -18.01
CA GLN A 171 4.13 13.52 -19.21
C GLN A 171 2.78 13.27 -19.90
N ASN A 172 1.69 13.16 -19.14
CA ASN A 172 0.35 12.97 -19.69
C ASN A 172 -0.10 14.15 -20.57
N TYR A 173 0.41 15.34 -20.30
CA TYR A 173 0.08 16.57 -21.00
C TYR A 173 1.18 17.03 -21.98
N GLY A 174 2.27 16.25 -22.11
CA GLY A 174 3.44 16.64 -22.91
C GLY A 174 4.17 17.87 -22.36
N PHE A 175 4.06 18.12 -21.06
CA PHE A 175 4.74 19.23 -20.40
C PHE A 175 6.19 18.88 -20.07
N GLU A 176 7.07 19.87 -20.21
CA GLU A 176 8.48 19.78 -19.87
C GLU A 176 8.74 20.48 -18.54
N ILE A 177 9.49 19.82 -17.65
CA ILE A 177 9.89 20.39 -16.35
C ILE A 177 11.32 20.91 -16.47
N LEU A 178 11.50 22.20 -16.16
CA LEU A 178 12.79 22.87 -16.04
C LEU A 178 13.00 23.36 -14.61
N ASP A 179 14.22 23.82 -14.30
CA ASP A 179 14.61 24.24 -12.95
C ASP A 179 13.73 25.36 -12.36
N ASP A 180 13.09 26.16 -13.21
CA ASP A 180 12.26 27.30 -12.80
C ASP A 180 10.75 27.08 -13.03
N GLY A 181 10.30 25.92 -13.54
CA GLY A 181 8.87 25.63 -13.69
C GLY A 181 8.52 24.62 -14.77
N ILE A 182 7.23 24.57 -15.11
CA ILE A 182 6.62 23.64 -16.04
C ILE A 182 6.25 24.38 -17.33
N TYR A 183 6.57 23.78 -18.47
CA TYR A 183 6.46 24.37 -19.79
C TYR A 183 5.65 23.50 -20.75
N THR A 184 5.08 24.13 -21.79
CA THR A 184 4.49 23.46 -22.94
C THR A 184 5.29 23.73 -24.22
N HIS A 185 5.35 22.73 -25.09
CA HIS A 185 5.85 22.86 -26.47
C HIS A 185 4.75 23.28 -27.47
N ASP A 186 3.49 23.31 -27.03
CA ASP A 186 2.33 23.60 -27.87
C ASP A 186 2.18 25.11 -28.12
N THR A 187 3.13 25.70 -28.85
CA THR A 187 3.06 27.10 -29.30
C THR A 187 3.30 27.20 -30.79
N GLU A 188 2.62 28.15 -31.45
CA GLU A 188 2.71 28.37 -32.91
C GLU A 188 4.14 28.67 -33.39
N ASP A 189 4.99 29.19 -32.51
CA ASP A 189 6.39 29.55 -32.79
C ASP A 189 7.40 28.45 -32.46
N GLY A 190 6.95 27.29 -31.95
CA GLY A 190 7.83 26.19 -31.50
C GLY A 190 8.72 26.56 -30.31
N LYS A 191 8.38 27.62 -29.58
CA LYS A 191 9.09 28.04 -28.36
C LYS A 191 8.41 27.45 -27.13
N LEU A 192 9.22 27.13 -26.12
CA LEU A 192 8.71 26.74 -24.81
C LEU A 192 7.96 27.92 -24.18
N ARG A 193 6.69 27.71 -23.81
CA ARG A 193 5.90 28.66 -23.01
C ARG A 193 5.80 28.15 -21.59
N LYS A 194 6.17 28.99 -20.62
CA LYS A 194 6.02 28.69 -19.19
C LYS A 194 4.54 28.67 -18.84
N LEU A 195 4.09 27.61 -18.18
CA LEU A 195 2.71 27.48 -17.68
C LEU A 195 2.63 27.90 -16.20
N GLY A 196 3.66 27.58 -15.43
CA GLY A 196 3.68 27.84 -13.99
C GLY A 196 4.57 26.87 -13.21
N GLU A 197 4.31 26.79 -11.92
CA GLU A 197 5.01 25.91 -10.98
C GLU A 197 3.99 25.07 -10.20
N VAL A 198 4.33 23.82 -9.89
CA VAL A 198 3.52 22.93 -9.05
C VAL A 198 4.42 22.38 -7.95
N GLY A 199 3.87 22.26 -6.75
CA GLY A 199 4.58 21.67 -5.63
C GLY A 199 3.64 21.11 -4.57
N CYS A 200 4.25 20.55 -3.53
CA CYS A 200 3.56 20.01 -2.37
C CYS A 200 4.29 20.41 -1.10
N THR A 201 3.56 20.98 -0.15
CA THR A 201 4.10 21.38 1.15
C THR A 201 3.18 20.87 2.25
N ASP A 202 3.73 20.13 3.21
CA ASP A 202 2.99 19.49 4.31
C ASP A 202 1.79 18.64 3.82
N GLY A 203 1.93 18.00 2.66
CA GLY A 203 0.88 17.17 2.04
C GLY A 203 -0.19 17.96 1.29
N ASN A 204 -0.10 19.29 1.23
CA ASN A 204 -1.01 20.13 0.46
C ASN A 204 -0.40 20.46 -0.90
N TRP A 205 -1.09 20.10 -1.97
CA TRP A 205 -0.70 20.42 -3.34
C TRP A 205 -1.00 21.88 -3.65
N TRP A 206 -0.13 22.52 -4.40
CA TRP A 206 -0.30 23.88 -4.84
C TRP A 206 0.20 24.09 -6.27
N VAL A 207 -0.36 25.11 -6.91
CA VAL A 207 -0.01 25.55 -8.26
C VAL A 207 0.14 27.08 -8.28
N ILE A 208 1.16 27.57 -8.97
CA ILE A 208 1.34 28.99 -9.30
C ILE A 208 1.29 29.07 -10.82
N GLN A 209 0.23 29.65 -11.37
CA GLN A 209 0.16 29.88 -12.82
C GLN A 209 1.02 31.09 -13.19
N ASP A 210 1.76 31.00 -14.30
CA ASP A 210 2.62 32.07 -14.81
C ASP A 210 1.83 33.38 -15.05
N SER A 211 0.56 33.26 -15.47
CA SER A 211 -0.33 34.39 -15.72
C SER A 211 -0.84 35.12 -14.47
N SER A 212 -0.94 34.43 -13.33
CA SER A 212 -1.52 35.02 -12.09
C SER A 212 -0.48 35.31 -11.02
N GLY A 213 0.63 34.57 -10.99
CA GLY A 213 1.66 34.65 -9.96
C GLY A 213 1.19 34.33 -8.54
N GLN A 214 -0.08 33.96 -8.34
CA GLN A 214 -0.66 33.68 -7.04
C GLN A 214 -0.76 32.16 -6.81
N GLN A 215 -0.27 31.71 -5.66
CA GLN A 215 -0.37 30.31 -5.25
C GLN A 215 -1.82 29.94 -4.96
N GLN A 216 -2.28 28.86 -5.60
CA GLN A 216 -3.59 28.26 -5.40
C GLN A 216 -3.41 26.84 -4.86
N TYR A 217 -4.26 26.43 -3.92
CA TYR A 217 -4.23 25.07 -3.39
C TYR A 217 -5.09 24.14 -4.24
N SER A 218 -4.61 22.92 -4.39
CA SER A 218 -5.24 21.86 -5.16
C SER A 218 -5.45 20.63 -4.28
N ASN A 219 -6.46 19.83 -4.61
CA ASN A 219 -6.78 18.62 -3.85
C ASN A 219 -5.85 17.44 -4.21
N SER A 220 -5.16 17.53 -5.35
CA SER A 220 -4.26 16.49 -5.85
C SER A 220 -3.22 17.06 -6.82
N VAL A 221 -2.16 16.28 -7.09
CA VAL A 221 -1.18 16.59 -8.14
C VAL A 221 -1.82 16.63 -9.53
N PHE A 222 -2.79 15.75 -9.79
CA PHE A 222 -3.57 15.74 -11.03
C PHE A 222 -4.31 17.06 -11.23
N ASP A 223 -5.04 17.53 -10.22
CA ASP A 223 -5.76 18.80 -10.29
C ASP A 223 -4.80 19.98 -10.49
N ALA A 224 -3.67 19.97 -9.79
CA ALA A 224 -2.65 21.03 -9.90
C ALA A 224 -2.05 21.11 -11.31
N VAL A 225 -1.61 19.98 -11.87
CA VAL A 225 -1.03 19.91 -13.22
C VAL A 225 -2.10 20.17 -14.30
N ARG A 226 -3.30 19.64 -14.15
CA ARG A 226 -4.41 19.89 -15.09
C ARG A 226 -4.79 21.37 -15.14
N SER A 227 -4.72 22.09 -14.02
CA SER A 227 -4.97 23.54 -13.97
C SER A 227 -3.96 24.36 -14.78
N LEU A 228 -2.77 23.83 -15.07
CA LEU A 228 -1.81 24.46 -15.98
C LEU A 228 -2.25 24.34 -17.46
N SER A 229 -3.00 23.29 -17.81
CA SER A 229 -3.54 23.07 -19.16
C SER A 229 -4.73 23.98 -19.49
N MET A 230 -5.48 24.46 -18.49
CA MET A 230 -6.68 25.29 -18.73
C MET A 230 -6.37 26.73 -19.15
N VAL A 231 -5.09 27.08 -19.30
CA VAL A 231 -4.61 28.44 -19.62
C VAL A 231 -5.03 28.90 -21.03
N ASP A 232 -5.52 28.01 -21.90
CA ASP A 232 -5.99 28.36 -23.26
C ASP A 232 -7.52 28.42 -23.45
N THR A 233 -8.33 28.58 -22.39
CA THR A 233 -9.78 28.88 -22.56
C THR A 233 -10.22 30.23 -22.04
N VAL A 234 -9.29 31.08 -21.62
CA VAL A 234 -9.51 32.52 -21.74
C VAL A 234 -8.80 32.88 -23.03
N PRO A 235 -9.51 33.29 -24.10
CA PRO A 235 -8.83 33.98 -25.16
C PRO A 235 -8.03 35.05 -24.44
N HIS A 236 -6.72 35.09 -24.63
CA HIS A 236 -6.06 36.38 -24.52
C HIS A 236 -6.98 37.26 -25.35
N ALA A 237 -7.74 38.14 -24.69
CA ALA A 237 -8.40 39.20 -25.40
C ALA A 237 -7.22 39.84 -26.09
N GLU A 238 -7.04 39.52 -27.38
CA GLU A 238 -6.30 40.35 -28.31
C GLU A 238 -6.70 41.74 -27.86
N ALA A 239 -5.77 42.47 -27.27
CA ALA A 239 -6.08 43.76 -26.68
C ALA A 239 -6.73 44.51 -27.83
N ALA A 240 -8.06 44.59 -27.78
CA ALA A 240 -8.82 45.01 -28.94
C ALA A 240 -8.32 46.43 -29.15
N ASP A 241 -7.81 46.67 -30.36
CA ASP A 241 -7.27 47.98 -30.70
C ASP A 241 -8.32 49.00 -30.26
N CYS A 242 -7.91 50.01 -29.49
CA CYS A 242 -8.86 50.92 -28.86
C CYS A 242 -9.76 51.59 -29.92
N GLU A 243 -9.26 51.71 -31.15
CA GLU A 243 -10.02 52.13 -32.33
C GLU A 243 -11.15 51.13 -32.70
N GLU A 244 -10.91 49.83 -32.63
CA GLU A 244 -11.92 48.80 -32.89
C GLU A 244 -12.99 48.75 -31.77
N LEU A 245 -12.61 49.08 -30.53
CA LEU A 245 -13.54 49.20 -29.41
C LEU A 245 -14.48 50.42 -29.56
N LEU A 246 -13.99 51.52 -30.14
CA LEU A 246 -14.80 52.72 -30.43
C LEU A 246 -15.88 52.48 -31.50
N ASP A 247 -15.64 51.54 -32.41
CA ASP A 247 -16.59 51.17 -33.47
C ASP A 247 -17.70 50.21 -33.01
N ARG A 248 -17.63 49.70 -31.77
CA ARG A 248 -18.63 48.77 -31.21
C ARG A 248 -19.78 49.52 -30.51
N PRO A 249 -21.02 49.00 -30.58
CA PRO A 249 -22.15 49.58 -29.85
C PRO A 249 -21.96 49.43 -28.33
N PHE A 250 -22.30 50.49 -27.58
CA PHE A 250 -22.04 50.60 -26.13
C PHE A 250 -22.52 49.41 -25.28
N GLU A 251 -23.62 48.78 -25.67
CA GLU A 251 -24.21 47.64 -24.93
C GLU A 251 -23.37 46.36 -25.03
N MET A 252 -22.40 46.31 -25.95
CA MET A 252 -21.51 45.16 -26.18
C MET A 252 -20.12 45.33 -25.55
N LEU A 253 -19.85 46.46 -24.89
CA LEU A 253 -18.57 46.72 -24.22
C LEU A 253 -18.59 46.21 -22.78
N THR A 254 -17.56 45.45 -22.40
CA THR A 254 -17.37 44.96 -21.04
C THR A 254 -16.78 46.04 -20.13
N VAL A 255 -16.82 45.83 -18.81
CA VAL A 255 -16.24 46.78 -17.84
C VAL A 255 -14.75 47.00 -18.06
N GLN A 256 -14.03 45.96 -18.52
CA GLN A 256 -12.61 46.02 -18.83
C GLN A 256 -12.32 46.83 -20.11
N ASP A 257 -13.16 46.70 -21.15
CA ASP A 257 -13.07 47.53 -22.37
C ASP A 257 -13.25 49.02 -22.06
N TRP A 258 -14.15 49.35 -21.13
CA TRP A 258 -14.37 50.71 -20.66
C TRP A 258 -13.21 51.30 -19.86
N GLU A 259 -12.48 50.48 -19.12
CA GLU A 259 -11.25 50.91 -18.44
C GLU A 259 -10.13 51.15 -19.45
N LEU A 260 -10.00 50.28 -20.46
CA LEU A 260 -9.05 50.47 -21.56
C LEU A 260 -9.31 51.78 -22.33
N LEU A 261 -10.56 52.05 -22.71
CA LEU A 261 -10.96 53.29 -23.40
C LEU A 261 -10.78 54.55 -22.54
N ARG A 262 -10.79 54.42 -21.21
CA ARG A 262 -10.57 55.54 -20.29
C ARG A 262 -9.11 55.97 -20.24
N GLU A 263 -8.19 55.01 -20.41
CA GLU A 263 -6.75 55.25 -20.43
C GLU A 263 -6.22 55.55 -21.85
N TYR A 264 -7.03 55.32 -22.88
CA TYR A 264 -6.69 55.58 -24.27
C TYR A 264 -6.55 57.09 -24.58
N ALA A 265 -5.39 57.47 -25.12
CA ALA A 265 -5.13 58.79 -25.67
C ALA A 265 -4.95 58.65 -27.20
N PRO A 266 -5.84 59.23 -28.03
CA PRO A 266 -5.74 59.08 -29.48
C PRO A 266 -4.45 59.69 -30.00
N VAL A 267 -3.78 58.95 -30.89
CA VAL A 267 -2.63 59.48 -31.63
C VAL A 267 -3.13 60.66 -32.47
N SER A 268 -2.54 61.84 -32.26
CA SER A 268 -2.90 63.02 -33.04
C SER A 268 -2.62 62.76 -34.51
N GLU A 269 -3.65 62.67 -35.35
CA GLU A 269 -3.49 62.68 -36.79
C GLU A 269 -2.77 63.97 -37.19
N SER A 270 -1.49 63.85 -37.54
CA SER A 270 -0.76 64.88 -38.25
C SER A 270 -1.44 65.07 -39.59
N ARG A 271 -2.31 66.07 -39.63
CA ARG A 271 -2.99 66.60 -40.80
C ARG A 271 -1.95 67.07 -41.82
N GLU A 272 -1.45 66.16 -42.66
CA GLU A 272 -0.75 66.52 -43.88
C GLU A 272 -1.77 67.16 -44.83
N LEU A 273 -1.90 68.48 -44.71
CA LEU A 273 -2.50 69.31 -45.73
C LEU A 273 -1.58 69.25 -46.96
N VAL A 274 -1.89 68.35 -47.89
CA VAL A 274 -1.33 68.40 -49.25
C VAL A 274 -1.92 69.63 -49.94
N ALA A 275 -1.14 70.70 -49.98
CA ALA A 275 -1.36 71.85 -50.84
C ALA A 275 -0.31 71.84 -51.95
N ALA A 276 -0.71 71.45 -53.16
CA ALA A 276 -0.30 71.99 -54.47
C ALA A 276 -0.80 71.07 -55.59
#